data_AF-A0A6A6FNR1-F1
#
_entry.id   AF-A0A6A6FNR1-F1
#
_cell.length_a   1.000
_cell.length_b   1.000
_cell.length_c   1.000
_cell.angle_alpha   90.00
_cell.angle_beta   90.00
_cell.angle_gamma   90.00
#
_symmetry.space_group_name_H-M   'P 1'
#
loop_
_entity.id
_entity.type
_entity.pdbx_description
1 polymer ?
#
loop_
_entity_poly.entity_id
_entity_poly.type
_entity_poly.pdbx_seq_one_letter_code
_entity_poly.pdbx_strand_id
1 'polypeptide(L)'
;MAPTVPYDSHPIMRLVIRITREHFDELAGRDRLAIFNAIFREQLRAAGFVDGGIPSYDTLDSQWRDRSRTERTIAKWEPLLKRPESMTAEELWAYIWLYDVVRLVAEGLGIRGPSTKLLEWQGPDFVLQFNVDNDVWREMMEIREESEQVLTDRSDGTRFIGLTIDLPDEWAGVAGHFTVARPLQ
;
A
#
# COMPACT_ATOMS: atom_id res chain seq x y z
N MET A 1 -18.28 19.85 -8.13
CA MET A 1 -17.66 19.37 -6.87
C MET A 1 -16.37 18.68 -7.25
N ALA A 2 -15.23 19.01 -6.62
CA ALA A 2 -13.98 18.33 -6.91
C ALA A 2 -14.06 16.86 -6.41
N PRO A 3 -13.49 15.88 -7.13
CA PRO A 3 -13.49 14.49 -6.69
C PRO A 3 -12.69 14.35 -5.39
N THR A 4 -13.12 13.43 -4.52
CA THR A 4 -12.47 13.13 -3.25
C THR A 4 -11.76 11.78 -3.33
N VAL A 5 -10.59 11.68 -2.72
CA VAL A 5 -9.84 10.42 -2.67
C VAL A 5 -10.68 9.38 -1.89
N PRO A 6 -10.91 8.17 -2.44
CA PRO A 6 -11.85 7.20 -1.89
C PRO A 6 -11.25 6.39 -0.73
N TYR A 7 -10.74 7.07 0.30
CA TYR A 7 -10.05 6.44 1.44
C TYR A 7 -10.92 5.46 2.25
N ASP A 8 -12.23 5.70 2.35
CA ASP A 8 -13.11 4.79 3.10
C ASP A 8 -13.38 3.51 2.31
N SER A 9 -13.47 3.65 1.00
CA SER A 9 -13.68 2.51 0.11
C SER A 9 -12.41 1.70 -0.10
N HIS A 10 -11.25 2.35 0.02
CA HIS A 10 -9.93 1.77 -0.14
C HIS A 10 -9.00 2.21 1.01
N PRO A 11 -9.16 1.64 2.22
CA PRO A 11 -8.34 1.99 3.39
C PRO A 11 -6.84 1.86 3.15
N ILE A 12 -6.46 0.93 2.26
CA ILE A 12 -5.08 0.69 1.84
C ILE A 12 -4.38 1.91 1.21
N MET A 13 -5.13 2.85 0.62
CA MET A 13 -4.56 4.11 0.14
C MET A 13 -3.89 4.90 1.26
N ARG A 14 -4.42 4.82 2.49
CA ARG A 14 -3.82 5.46 3.67
C ARG A 14 -2.52 4.78 4.08
N LEU A 15 -2.41 3.46 3.92
CA LEU A 15 -1.19 2.71 4.24
C LEU A 15 -0.04 3.08 3.31
N VAL A 16 -0.30 3.29 2.01
CA VAL A 16 0.73 3.79 1.07
C VAL A 16 1.25 5.17 1.48
N ILE A 17 0.35 6.08 1.90
CA ILE A 17 0.75 7.40 2.40
C ILE A 17 1.60 7.26 3.67
N ARG A 18 1.23 6.36 4.57
CA ARG A 18 2.00 6.06 5.78
C ARG A 18 3.38 5.52 5.44
N ILE A 19 3.47 4.50 4.59
CA ILE A 19 4.73 3.87 4.17
C ILE A 19 5.68 4.90 3.54
N THR A 20 5.18 5.74 2.62
CA THR A 20 5.99 6.79 1.98
C THR A 20 6.42 7.92 2.93
N ARG A 21 5.81 8.04 4.11
CA ARG A 21 6.22 8.99 5.16
C ARG A 21 7.19 8.39 6.15
N GLU A 22 6.97 7.14 6.55
CA GLU A 22 7.76 6.45 7.57
C GLU A 22 9.08 5.92 7.01
N HIS A 23 9.07 5.37 5.79
CA HIS A 23 10.22 4.65 5.23
C HIS A 23 10.91 5.35 4.06
N PHE A 24 10.34 6.47 3.61
CA PHE A 24 10.83 7.26 2.49
C PHE A 24 10.79 8.77 2.84
N ASP A 25 11.40 9.10 3.97
CA ASP A 25 11.44 10.46 4.55
C ASP A 25 12.05 11.50 3.59
N GLU A 26 13.05 11.10 2.79
CA GLU A 26 13.70 11.96 1.79
C GLU A 26 12.81 12.35 0.59
N LEU A 27 11.65 11.70 0.39
CA LEU A 27 10.80 12.01 -0.76
C LEU A 27 10.20 13.41 -0.69
N ALA A 28 10.25 14.13 -1.81
CA ALA A 28 9.46 15.34 -1.96
C ALA A 28 7.96 14.98 -2.08
N GLY A 29 7.08 15.93 -1.76
CA GLY A 29 5.63 15.73 -1.93
C GLY A 29 5.22 15.32 -3.35
N ARG A 30 5.92 15.86 -4.36
CA ARG A 30 5.73 15.47 -5.77
C ARG A 30 6.02 14.00 -6.02
N ASP A 31 7.06 13.45 -5.42
CA ASP A 31 7.47 12.05 -5.60
C ASP A 31 6.48 11.11 -4.91
N ARG A 32 6.05 11.47 -3.69
CA ARG A 32 4.98 10.75 -2.97
C ARG A 32 3.68 10.72 -3.77
N LEU A 33 3.32 11.85 -4.38
CA LEU A 33 2.14 11.94 -5.26
C LEU A 33 2.28 11.06 -6.51
N ALA A 34 3.45 11.07 -7.15
CA ALA A 34 3.70 10.28 -8.35
C ALA A 34 3.57 8.78 -8.06
N ILE A 35 4.16 8.31 -6.96
CA ILE A 35 4.03 6.92 -6.49
C ILE A 35 2.56 6.58 -6.20
N PHE A 36 1.86 7.44 -5.45
CA PHE A 36 0.45 7.22 -5.10
C PHE A 36 -0.44 7.10 -6.36
N ASN A 37 -0.31 8.04 -7.30
CA ASN A 37 -1.07 8.04 -8.54
C ASN A 37 -0.73 6.82 -9.41
N ALA A 38 0.52 6.36 -9.41
CA ALA A 38 0.92 5.16 -10.16
C ALA A 38 0.30 3.88 -9.59
N ILE A 39 0.24 3.76 -8.25
CA ILE A 39 -0.33 2.59 -7.58
C ILE A 39 -1.87 2.55 -7.75
N PHE A 40 -2.54 3.68 -7.59
CA PHE A 40 -4.01 3.75 -7.49
C PHE A 40 -4.71 4.34 -8.71
N ARG A 41 -4.05 4.37 -9.87
CA ARG A 41 -4.56 5.03 -11.09
C ARG A 41 -5.99 4.64 -11.44
N GLU A 42 -6.28 3.34 -11.41
CA GLU A 42 -7.60 2.83 -11.81
C GLU A 42 -8.69 3.16 -10.78
N GLN A 43 -8.38 3.07 -9.49
CA GLN A 43 -9.30 3.46 -8.41
C GLN A 43 -9.57 4.97 -8.45
N LEU A 44 -8.55 5.78 -8.73
CA LEU A 44 -8.69 7.23 -8.89
C LEU A 44 -9.52 7.58 -10.12
N ARG A 45 -9.31 6.88 -11.24
CA ARG A 45 -10.13 7.04 -12.44
C ARG A 45 -11.60 6.72 -12.15
N ALA A 46 -11.88 5.60 -11.45
CA ALA A 46 -13.22 5.23 -11.04
C ALA A 46 -13.88 6.26 -10.09
N ALA A 47 -13.08 6.92 -9.25
CA ALA A 47 -13.52 8.00 -8.38
C ALA A 47 -13.69 9.36 -9.08
N GLY A 48 -13.45 9.44 -10.40
CA GLY A 48 -13.66 10.64 -11.21
C GLY A 48 -12.46 11.59 -11.29
N PHE A 49 -11.25 11.15 -10.92
CA PHE A 49 -10.03 11.92 -11.16
C PHE A 49 -9.61 11.84 -12.63
N VAL A 50 -9.25 12.98 -13.21
CA VAL A 50 -8.78 13.08 -14.61
C VAL A 50 -7.50 12.24 -14.77
N ASP A 51 -7.50 11.38 -15.78
CA ASP A 51 -6.41 10.44 -16.10
C ASP A 51 -5.97 9.48 -14.96
N GLY A 52 -6.77 9.40 -13.89
CA GLY A 52 -6.44 8.65 -12.68
C GLY A 52 -5.38 9.32 -11.80
N GLY A 53 -5.27 10.65 -11.87
CA GLY A 53 -4.25 11.41 -11.14
C GLY A 53 -4.85 12.45 -10.19
N ILE A 54 -4.36 12.47 -8.95
CA ILE A 54 -4.56 13.60 -8.04
C ILE A 54 -3.63 14.74 -8.51
N PRO A 55 -4.14 15.98 -8.64
CA PRO A 55 -3.40 17.07 -9.28
C PRO A 55 -2.27 17.65 -8.43
N SER A 56 -2.35 17.55 -7.09
CA SER A 56 -1.31 18.07 -6.20
C SER A 56 -1.18 17.24 -4.92
N TYR A 57 0.04 17.21 -4.37
CA TYR A 57 0.30 16.55 -3.09
C TYR A 57 -0.44 17.22 -1.95
N ASP A 58 -0.60 18.55 -2.00
CA ASP A 58 -1.37 19.28 -1.00
C ASP A 58 -2.83 18.82 -0.96
N THR A 59 -3.41 18.42 -2.10
CA THR A 59 -4.77 17.83 -2.14
C THR A 59 -4.80 16.46 -1.48
N LEU A 60 -3.78 15.63 -1.75
CA LEU A 60 -3.65 14.30 -1.14
C LEU A 60 -3.49 14.42 0.38
N ASP A 61 -2.58 15.29 0.83
CA ASP A 61 -2.22 15.48 2.24
C ASP A 61 -3.31 16.24 3.01
N SER A 62 -3.96 17.25 2.42
CA SER A 62 -5.08 17.93 3.07
C SER A 62 -6.25 16.99 3.29
N GLN A 63 -6.62 16.16 2.32
CA GLN A 63 -7.71 15.19 2.49
C GLN A 63 -7.35 14.09 3.50
N TRP A 64 -6.08 13.70 3.56
CA TRP A 64 -5.60 12.76 4.58
C TRP A 64 -5.65 13.39 6.00
N ARG A 65 -5.16 14.63 6.15
CA ARG A 65 -5.15 15.37 7.43
C ARG A 65 -6.55 15.81 7.86
N ASP A 66 -7.36 16.38 6.98
CA ASP A 66 -8.68 16.88 7.30
C ASP A 66 -9.59 15.75 7.75
N ARG A 67 -9.55 14.58 7.08
CA ARG A 67 -10.27 13.40 7.57
C ARG A 67 -9.78 12.95 8.94
N SER A 68 -8.47 12.96 9.20
CA SER A 68 -7.94 12.66 10.55
C SER A 68 -8.43 13.65 11.62
N ARG A 69 -8.78 14.89 11.24
CA ARG A 69 -9.30 15.93 12.16
C ARG A 69 -10.83 15.93 12.28
N THR A 70 -11.57 15.62 11.22
CA THR A 70 -13.03 15.65 11.18
C THR A 70 -13.67 14.32 11.58
N GLU A 71 -13.00 13.19 11.32
CA GLU A 71 -13.40 11.87 11.81
C GLU A 71 -13.01 11.75 13.28
N ARG A 72 -13.94 12.02 14.19
CA ARG A 72 -13.76 11.88 15.65
C ARG A 72 -13.49 10.45 16.13
N THR A 73 -13.33 9.49 15.23
CA THR A 73 -13.09 8.07 15.54
C THR A 73 -11.69 7.67 15.09
N ILE A 74 -10.66 8.19 15.77
CA ILE A 74 -9.30 7.62 15.73
C ILE A 74 -9.35 6.10 15.91
N ALA A 75 -10.28 5.59 16.71
CA ALA A 75 -10.53 4.16 16.92
C ALA A 75 -10.79 3.35 15.63
N LYS A 76 -11.37 3.95 14.58
CA LYS A 76 -11.55 3.27 13.28
C LYS A 76 -10.25 3.10 12.49
N TRP A 77 -9.23 3.87 12.85
CA TRP A 77 -7.96 3.96 12.12
C TRP A 77 -6.77 3.43 12.92
N GLU A 78 -6.93 3.30 14.23
CA GLU A 78 -5.96 2.65 15.12
C GLU A 78 -5.45 1.32 14.56
N PRO A 79 -6.29 0.45 13.96
CA PRO A 79 -5.82 -0.77 13.30
C PRO A 79 -4.82 -0.54 12.15
N LEU A 80 -5.02 0.50 11.32
CA LEU A 80 -4.14 0.87 10.20
C LEU A 80 -2.87 1.62 10.65
N LEU A 81 -2.84 2.07 11.90
CA LEU A 81 -1.72 2.80 12.51
C LEU A 81 -0.87 1.91 13.44
N LYS A 82 -1.22 0.62 13.58
CA LYS A 82 -0.43 -0.38 14.30
C LYS A 82 1.02 -0.36 13.83
N ARG A 83 1.96 -0.54 14.76
CA ARG A 83 3.35 -0.79 14.38
C ARG A 83 3.46 -2.17 13.73
N PRO A 84 4.36 -2.39 12.76
CA PRO A 84 4.51 -3.69 12.11
C PRO A 84 4.66 -4.86 13.09
N GLU A 85 5.33 -4.64 14.23
CA GLU A 85 5.55 -5.64 15.28
C GLU A 85 4.27 -6.05 16.04
N SER A 86 3.17 -5.32 15.85
CA SER A 86 1.87 -5.55 16.51
C SER A 86 0.76 -5.98 15.55
N MET A 87 1.10 -6.23 14.29
CA MET A 87 0.16 -6.66 13.24
C MET A 87 -0.11 -8.16 13.34
N THR A 88 -1.30 -8.59 12.92
CA THR A 88 -1.55 -10.02 12.62
C THR A 88 -0.74 -10.46 11.39
N ALA A 89 -0.72 -11.76 11.11
CA ALA A 89 0.01 -12.30 9.97
C ALA A 89 -0.48 -11.73 8.62
N GLU A 90 -1.79 -11.61 8.43
CA GLU A 90 -2.41 -11.04 7.23
C GLU A 90 -2.12 -9.53 7.09
N GLU A 91 -2.26 -8.79 8.19
CA GLU A 91 -1.95 -7.35 8.25
C GLU A 91 -0.47 -7.10 7.91
N LEU A 92 0.42 -7.89 8.49
CA LEU A 92 1.86 -7.79 8.28
C LEU A 92 2.25 -8.15 6.85
N TRP A 93 1.68 -9.23 6.30
CA TRP A 93 1.90 -9.64 4.92
C TRP A 93 1.48 -8.54 3.94
N ALA A 94 0.30 -7.97 4.14
CA ALA A 94 -0.20 -6.87 3.32
C ALA A 94 0.68 -5.62 3.43
N TYR A 95 1.15 -5.29 4.63
CA TYR A 95 2.03 -4.15 4.86
C TYR A 95 3.39 -4.33 4.17
N ILE A 96 4.00 -5.51 4.29
CA ILE A 96 5.26 -5.87 3.62
C ILE A 96 5.11 -5.78 2.10
N TRP A 97 4.03 -6.34 1.55
CA TRP A 97 3.78 -6.31 0.12
C TRP A 97 3.61 -4.89 -0.40
N LEU A 98 2.81 -4.07 0.28
CA LEU A 98 2.66 -2.65 -0.04
C LEU A 98 3.98 -1.90 -0.03
N TYR A 99 4.82 -2.17 0.96
CA TYR A 99 6.14 -1.56 1.05
C TYR A 99 7.00 -1.91 -0.17
N ASP A 100 7.02 -3.18 -0.60
CA ASP A 100 7.76 -3.59 -1.78
C ASP A 100 7.18 -2.98 -3.07
N VAL A 101 5.86 -2.86 -3.18
CA VAL A 101 5.20 -2.18 -4.31
C VAL A 101 5.61 -0.71 -4.36
N VAL A 102 5.59 0.00 -3.23
CA VAL A 102 6.05 1.40 -3.16
C VAL A 102 7.50 1.50 -3.59
N ARG A 103 8.37 0.59 -3.12
CA ARG A 103 9.78 0.54 -3.51
C ARG A 103 9.96 0.33 -5.01
N LEU A 104 9.29 -0.66 -5.60
CA LEU A 104 9.37 -0.99 -7.02
C LEU A 104 8.83 0.13 -7.91
N VAL A 105 7.72 0.76 -7.51
CA VAL A 105 7.16 1.92 -8.21
C VAL A 105 8.09 3.12 -8.13
N ALA A 106 8.68 3.40 -6.95
CA ALA A 106 9.68 4.45 -6.81
C ALA A 106 10.89 4.20 -7.72
N GLU A 107 11.42 2.97 -7.73
CA GLU A 107 12.53 2.56 -8.59
C GLU A 107 12.20 2.74 -10.08
N GLY A 108 11.02 2.29 -10.53
CA GLY A 108 10.57 2.46 -11.91
C GLY A 108 10.36 3.92 -12.34
N LEU A 109 10.13 4.82 -11.37
CA LEU A 109 10.06 6.26 -11.58
C LEU A 109 11.42 6.96 -11.49
N GLY A 110 12.52 6.23 -11.23
CA GLY A 110 13.86 6.78 -11.03
C GLY A 110 14.01 7.56 -9.72
N ILE A 111 13.15 7.28 -8.74
CA ILE A 111 13.14 7.90 -7.42
C ILE A 111 14.02 7.08 -6.48
N ARG A 112 14.66 7.73 -5.49
CA ARG A 112 15.45 7.03 -4.48
C ARG A 112 14.61 6.00 -3.73
N GLY A 113 15.26 4.90 -3.38
CA GLY A 113 14.70 3.85 -2.55
C GLY A 113 14.42 4.30 -1.10
N PRO A 114 13.91 3.38 -0.27
CA PRO A 114 13.56 3.65 1.12
C PRO A 114 14.79 4.03 1.95
N SER A 115 14.62 4.97 2.88
CA SER A 115 15.63 5.33 3.88
C SER A 115 15.68 4.34 5.03
N THR A 116 14.54 3.72 5.38
CA THR A 116 14.47 2.62 6.34
C THR A 116 14.07 1.34 5.61
N LYS A 117 14.94 0.32 5.68
CA LYS A 117 14.63 -0.98 5.11
C LYS A 117 13.78 -1.79 6.08
N LEU A 118 12.58 -2.20 5.66
CA LEU A 118 11.76 -3.16 6.42
C LEU A 118 12.19 -4.61 6.23
N LEU A 119 12.73 -4.92 5.05
CA LEU A 119 13.17 -6.26 4.68
C LEU A 119 14.33 -6.19 3.70
N GLU A 120 15.05 -7.29 3.59
CA GLU A 120 16.02 -7.54 2.52
C GLU A 120 15.64 -8.82 1.78
N TRP A 121 15.45 -8.70 0.46
CA TRP A 121 15.22 -9.84 -0.41
C TRP A 121 16.52 -10.62 -0.66
N GLN A 122 16.45 -11.94 -0.52
CA GLN A 122 17.52 -12.91 -0.76
C GLN A 122 17.03 -13.94 -1.79
N GLY A 123 16.94 -13.53 -3.05
CA GLY A 123 16.32 -14.35 -4.10
C GLY A 123 14.80 -14.36 -3.96
N PRO A 124 14.13 -15.53 -3.95
CA PRO A 124 12.68 -15.62 -3.72
C PRO A 124 12.28 -15.35 -2.26
N ASP A 125 13.23 -15.39 -1.32
CA ASP A 125 12.98 -15.22 0.11
C ASP A 125 13.31 -13.82 0.60
N PHE A 126 12.89 -13.48 1.83
CA PHE A 126 13.23 -12.21 2.47
C PHE A 126 13.52 -12.38 3.96
N VAL A 127 14.25 -11.42 4.50
CA VAL A 127 14.54 -11.30 5.94
C VAL A 127 14.04 -9.96 6.44
N LEU A 128 13.16 -9.97 7.44
CA LEU A 128 12.70 -8.74 8.10
C LEU A 128 13.82 -8.10 8.91
N GLN A 129 13.83 -6.76 8.91
CA GLN A 129 14.80 -5.95 9.65
C GLN A 129 14.29 -5.53 11.04
N PHE A 130 13.20 -6.15 11.49
CA PHE A 130 12.56 -5.94 12.78
C PHE A 130 12.08 -7.28 13.35
N ASN A 131 11.85 -7.31 14.66
CA ASN A 131 11.41 -8.51 15.36
C ASN A 131 9.91 -8.73 15.17
N VAL A 132 9.55 -9.96 14.83
CA VAL A 132 8.16 -10.43 14.73
C VAL A 132 8.01 -11.65 15.64
N ASP A 133 6.82 -11.81 16.23
CA ASP A 133 6.49 -13.01 16.99
C ASP A 133 6.62 -14.26 16.10
N ASN A 134 7.18 -15.34 16.64
CA ASN A 134 7.45 -16.55 15.85
C ASN A 134 6.17 -17.20 15.30
N ASP A 135 5.05 -17.09 16.00
CA ASP A 135 3.80 -17.67 15.54
C ASP A 135 3.19 -16.80 14.43
N VAL A 136 3.24 -15.47 14.57
CA VAL A 136 2.85 -14.52 13.50
C VAL A 136 3.72 -14.71 12.26
N TRP A 137 5.03 -14.88 12.43
CA TRP A 137 5.96 -15.14 11.33
C TRP A 137 5.61 -16.43 10.59
N ARG A 138 5.32 -17.52 11.32
CA ARG A 138 4.97 -18.81 10.72
C ARG A 138 3.69 -18.71 9.90
N GLU A 139 2.63 -18.14 10.49
CA GLU A 139 1.35 -17.94 9.83
C GLU A 139 1.47 -17.03 8.60
N MET A 140 2.27 -15.97 8.68
CA MET A 140 2.54 -15.07 7.55
C MET A 140 3.21 -15.81 6.38
N MET A 141 4.13 -16.73 6.67
CA MET A 141 4.80 -17.54 5.65
C MET A 141 3.85 -18.57 5.02
N GLU A 142 2.93 -19.16 5.80
CA GLU A 142 1.87 -20.03 5.28
C GLU A 142 0.95 -19.27 4.32
N ILE A 143 0.49 -18.07 4.70
CA ILE A 143 -0.33 -17.19 3.84
C ILE A 143 0.41 -16.87 2.53
N ARG A 144 1.72 -16.57 2.60
CA ARG A 144 2.53 -16.30 1.41
C ARG A 144 2.51 -17.48 0.44
N GLU A 145 2.77 -18.69 0.92
CA GLU A 145 2.80 -19.89 0.08
C GLU A 145 1.46 -20.14 -0.62
N GLU A 146 0.35 -19.86 0.06
CA GLU A 146 -1.01 -19.97 -0.51
C GLU A 146 -1.33 -18.86 -1.51
N SER A 147 -0.79 -17.66 -1.29
CA SER A 147 -1.10 -16.47 -2.09
C SER A 147 -0.26 -16.34 -3.37
N GLU A 148 0.85 -17.08 -3.51
CA GLU A 148 1.70 -17.10 -4.71
C GLU A 148 1.01 -17.78 -5.90
N GLN A 149 -0.06 -17.21 -6.46
CA GLN A 149 -0.56 -17.53 -7.82
C GLN A 149 -1.80 -16.72 -8.27
N VAL A 150 -1.65 -15.51 -8.81
CA VAL A 150 -2.48 -15.05 -9.95
C VAL A 150 -1.65 -14.16 -10.89
N LEU A 151 -1.35 -14.68 -12.08
CA LEU A 151 -0.95 -13.83 -13.21
C LEU A 151 -2.21 -13.15 -13.73
N THR A 152 -2.25 -11.82 -13.65
CA THR A 152 -3.39 -11.05 -14.15
C THR A 152 -2.90 -10.15 -15.28
N ASP A 153 -3.67 -10.10 -16.38
CA ASP A 153 -3.42 -9.17 -17.47
C ASP A 153 -4.11 -7.83 -17.14
N ARG A 154 -3.37 -6.71 -17.27
CA ARG A 154 -3.99 -5.38 -17.29
C ARG A 154 -4.77 -5.20 -18.61
N SER A 155 -5.71 -4.27 -18.59
CA SER A 155 -6.48 -3.84 -19.77
C SER A 155 -5.60 -3.27 -20.90
N ASP A 156 -4.36 -2.85 -20.60
CA ASP A 156 -3.35 -2.41 -21.57
C ASP A 156 -2.47 -3.56 -22.11
N GLY A 157 -2.75 -4.82 -21.73
CA GLY A 157 -2.00 -6.00 -22.15
C GLY A 157 -0.71 -6.26 -21.38
N THR A 158 -0.37 -5.45 -20.37
CA THR A 158 0.77 -5.74 -19.50
C THR A 158 0.43 -6.83 -18.48
N ARG A 159 1.31 -7.84 -18.39
CA ARG A 159 1.22 -8.87 -17.34
C ARG A 159 1.72 -8.29 -16.03
N PHE A 160 1.06 -8.63 -14.94
CA PHE A 160 1.53 -8.34 -13.59
C PHE A 160 1.30 -9.54 -12.68
N ILE A 161 2.12 -9.65 -11.63
CA ILE A 161 1.84 -10.57 -10.54
C ILE A 161 0.85 -9.84 -9.63
N GLY A 162 -0.41 -10.25 -9.69
CA GLY A 162 -1.44 -9.74 -8.80
C GLY A 162 -1.42 -10.57 -7.54
N LEU A 163 -1.10 -9.95 -6.42
CA LEU A 163 -1.33 -10.57 -5.12
C LEU A 163 -2.70 -10.13 -4.65
N THR A 164 -3.60 -11.09 -4.46
CA THR A 164 -4.86 -10.89 -3.75
C THR A 164 -4.65 -11.36 -2.33
N ILE A 165 -4.65 -10.44 -1.37
CA ILE A 165 -4.62 -10.77 0.05
C ILE A 165 -6.01 -10.54 0.61
N ASP A 166 -6.59 -11.57 1.23
CA ASP A 166 -7.78 -11.41 2.05
C ASP A 166 -7.40 -10.57 3.27
N LEU A 167 -8.04 -9.42 3.40
CA LEU A 167 -7.75 -8.48 4.47
C LEU A 167 -8.84 -8.59 5.54
N PRO A 168 -8.50 -8.38 6.83
CA PRO A 168 -9.53 -8.17 7.83
C PRO A 168 -10.42 -6.97 7.45
N ASP A 169 -11.71 -7.01 7.83
CA ASP A 169 -12.76 -6.06 7.40
C ASP A 169 -12.32 -4.58 7.45
N GLU A 170 -11.51 -4.23 8.45
CA GLU A 170 -11.02 -2.87 8.69
C GLU A 170 -10.00 -2.39 7.65
N TRP A 171 -9.28 -3.32 7.00
CA TRP A 171 -8.30 -3.06 5.94
C TRP A 171 -8.92 -3.29 4.54
N ALA A 172 -9.87 -4.21 4.42
CA ALA A 172 -10.41 -4.72 3.16
C ALA A 172 -11.26 -3.72 2.36
N GLY A 173 -11.85 -2.73 3.04
CA GLY A 173 -12.74 -1.75 2.39
C GLY A 173 -13.93 -2.43 1.70
N VAL A 174 -14.48 -1.80 0.65
CA VAL A 174 -15.65 -2.36 -0.08
C VAL A 174 -15.30 -3.57 -0.95
N ALA A 175 -14.02 -3.80 -1.25
CA ALA A 175 -13.61 -4.90 -2.10
C ALA A 175 -13.55 -6.24 -1.35
N GLY A 176 -13.38 -6.22 -0.02
CA GLY A 176 -13.20 -7.45 0.78
C GLY A 176 -11.82 -8.10 0.61
N HIS A 177 -11.00 -7.60 -0.31
CA HIS A 177 -9.66 -8.11 -0.61
C HIS A 177 -8.78 -6.99 -1.16
N PHE A 178 -7.47 -7.19 -1.11
CA PHE A 178 -6.50 -6.28 -1.68
C PHE A 178 -5.77 -6.94 -2.84
N THR A 179 -6.11 -6.50 -4.05
CA THR A 179 -5.38 -6.87 -5.28
C THR A 179 -4.38 -5.78 -5.60
N VAL A 180 -3.09 -6.08 -5.51
CA VAL A 180 -2.07 -5.15 -6.02
C VAL A 180 -1.11 -5.79 -6.99
N ALA A 181 -0.93 -5.06 -8.08
CA ALA A 181 -0.05 -5.40 -9.17
C ALA A 181 1.40 -5.13 -8.79
N ARG A 182 2.20 -6.18 -8.62
CA ARG A 182 3.65 -6.06 -8.71
C ARG A 182 4.00 -5.82 -10.19
N PRO A 183 4.66 -4.71 -10.54
CA PRO A 183 5.19 -4.54 -11.89
C PRO A 183 6.15 -5.70 -12.18
N LEU A 184 5.97 -6.40 -13.30
CA LEU A 184 6.99 -7.34 -13.78
C LEU A 184 8.22 -6.52 -14.19
N GLN A 185 9.40 -6.94 -13.71
CA GLN A 185 10.69 -6.44 -14.19
C GLN A 185 10.89 -6.80 -15.67
#